data_AF-A0A0E9LTF7-F1
#
_entry.id   AF-A0A0E9LTF7-F1
#
_cell.length_a   1.000
_cell.length_b   1.000
_cell.length_c   1.000
_cell.angle_alpha   90.00
_cell.angle_beta   90.00
_cell.angle_gamma   90.00
#
_symmetry.space_group_name_H-M   'P 1'
#
loop_
_entity.id
_entity.type
_entity.pdbx_description
1 polymer ?
#
loop_
_entity_poly.entity_id
_entity_poly.type
_entity_poly.pdbx_seq_one_letter_code
_entity_poly.pdbx_strand_id
1 'polypeptide(L)'
;MFKRVRFSGKYFRSFQHNNTFVPFVIKDEKGLHKFVVDFGDSYVINEAALDWCDVYGKININDEKSPLSNHPKVIAIGPGFGIRIYSKPKTLRLAFINFSKAWRRVPDKRRFFADYYGQLKRQGMDYYQKSTSKKDYIFFAGALWKKEHETNRFRANYIRACKRLKGVEFEGGFAPRSRNDIDGFEELTMDRNVPMASYLLKLKASATVFNTPVILDCHGWKLGEFMAMGKAMVATPIKNRLPVALEHGVNVHAVTGEEDEIFEALERLTSDDAYRQKIENNIHAYYEEYVSPQKSIELLLKGAGLEWK
;
A
#
# COMPACT_ATOMS: atom_id res chain seq x y z
N MET A 1 7.08 24.20 -4.00
CA MET A 1 6.08 23.21 -4.43
C MET A 1 4.80 23.09 -3.58
N PHE A 2 4.56 23.86 -2.49
CA PHE A 2 3.29 23.76 -1.72
C PHE A 2 2.75 25.12 -1.20
N LYS A 3 2.94 26.24 -1.92
CA LYS A 3 2.56 27.58 -1.40
C LYS A 3 1.06 27.72 -1.07
N ARG A 4 0.19 26.82 -1.57
CA ARG A 4 -1.27 26.84 -1.38
C ARG A 4 -1.84 25.77 -0.43
N VAL A 5 -1.02 24.82 0.06
CA VAL A 5 -1.50 23.77 1.01
C VAL A 5 -1.18 24.21 2.44
N ARG A 6 -2.19 24.21 3.32
CA ARG A 6 -2.04 24.66 4.71
C ARG A 6 -2.75 23.72 5.68
N PHE A 7 -2.05 23.33 6.74
CA PHE A 7 -2.68 22.66 7.87
C PHE A 7 -3.54 23.65 8.66
N SER A 8 -4.83 23.34 8.78
CA SER A 8 -5.83 24.15 9.49
C SER A 8 -6.72 23.23 10.32
N GLY A 9 -7.06 23.64 11.55
CA GLY A 9 -8.08 22.95 12.35
C GLY A 9 -9.50 23.41 12.09
N LYS A 10 -9.70 24.46 11.26
CA LYS A 10 -10.98 25.17 11.12
C LYS A 10 -12.14 24.27 10.69
N TYR A 11 -11.91 23.40 9.70
CA TYR A 11 -12.95 22.62 9.03
C TYR A 11 -13.18 21.23 9.63
N PHE A 12 -12.36 20.83 10.60
CA PHE A 12 -12.27 19.44 11.07
C PHE A 12 -12.55 19.33 12.57
N ARG A 13 -13.42 20.21 13.10
CA ARG A 13 -13.73 20.28 14.54
C ARG A 13 -14.44 19.01 15.04
N SER A 14 -15.23 18.37 14.18
CA SER A 14 -15.93 17.12 14.46
C SER A 14 -15.01 15.89 14.48
N PHE A 15 -13.78 15.99 13.99
CA PHE A 15 -12.86 14.86 13.90
C PHE A 15 -11.78 14.90 14.97
N GLN A 16 -11.55 13.73 15.57
CA GLN A 16 -10.35 13.45 16.34
C GLN A 16 -9.25 12.91 15.42
N HIS A 17 -8.00 13.11 15.82
CA HIS A 17 -6.86 12.50 15.15
C HIS A 17 -6.98 10.97 15.22
N ASN A 18 -6.91 10.34 14.05
CA ASN A 18 -6.81 8.91 13.86
C ASN A 18 -5.74 8.59 12.81
N ASN A 19 -5.54 7.31 12.55
CA ASN A 19 -4.59 6.77 11.57
C ASN A 19 -5.30 5.95 10.49
N THR A 20 -6.56 6.27 10.18
CA THR A 20 -7.37 5.55 9.18
C THR A 20 -7.73 6.42 7.99
N PHE A 21 -7.94 7.72 8.18
CA PHE A 21 -8.24 8.61 7.06
C PHE A 21 -7.68 10.02 7.24
N VAL A 22 -7.58 10.75 6.14
CA VAL A 22 -7.26 12.18 6.13
C VAL A 22 -8.38 12.97 5.44
N PRO A 23 -9.07 13.87 6.16
CA PRO A 23 -9.98 14.81 5.53
C PRO A 23 -9.20 16.03 5.02
N PHE A 24 -9.58 16.55 3.86
CA PHE A 24 -9.08 17.81 3.34
C PHE A 24 -10.18 18.63 2.68
N VAL A 25 -9.90 19.91 2.47
CA VAL A 25 -10.82 20.81 1.78
C VAL A 25 -10.13 21.56 0.67
N ILE A 26 -10.84 21.81 -0.41
CA ILE A 26 -10.43 22.69 -1.51
C ILE A 26 -11.41 23.85 -1.55
N LYS A 27 -10.90 25.07 -1.60
CA LYS A 27 -11.73 26.26 -1.80
C LYS A 27 -11.40 26.86 -3.16
N ASP A 28 -12.40 27.01 -4.00
CA ASP A 28 -12.32 27.69 -5.29
C ASP A 28 -13.43 28.75 -5.41
N GLU A 29 -13.65 29.25 -6.63
CA GLU A 29 -14.70 30.22 -6.93
C GLU A 29 -16.11 29.63 -6.80
N LYS A 30 -16.25 28.31 -6.98
CA LYS A 30 -17.53 27.58 -6.90
C LYS A 30 -17.92 27.25 -5.46
N GLY A 31 -16.96 27.17 -4.54
CA GLY A 31 -17.25 27.01 -3.11
C GLY A 31 -16.18 26.27 -2.32
N LEU A 32 -16.63 25.61 -1.25
CA LEU A 32 -15.81 24.76 -0.40
C LEU A 32 -16.17 23.29 -0.67
N HIS A 33 -15.20 22.55 -1.18
CA HIS A 33 -15.31 21.12 -1.49
C HIS A 33 -14.58 20.30 -0.44
N LYS A 34 -15.21 19.24 0.05
CA LYS A 34 -14.75 18.41 1.17
C LYS A 34 -14.47 16.99 0.71
N PHE A 35 -13.29 16.52 1.05
CA PHE A 35 -12.81 15.22 0.61
C PHE A 35 -12.31 14.41 1.80
N VAL A 36 -12.44 13.09 1.70
CA VAL A 36 -11.81 12.14 2.60
C VAL A 36 -10.96 11.17 1.78
N VAL A 37 -9.75 10.88 2.26
CA VAL A 37 -8.93 9.77 1.80
C VAL A 37 -8.81 8.78 2.95
N ASP A 38 -9.54 7.68 2.87
CA ASP A 38 -9.51 6.55 3.79
C ASP A 38 -8.48 5.52 3.32
N PHE A 39 -7.41 5.43 4.09
CA PHE A 39 -6.27 4.54 3.91
C PHE A 39 -6.22 3.44 4.97
N GLY A 40 -7.31 3.24 5.74
CA GLY A 40 -7.40 2.21 6.75
C GLY A 40 -7.49 0.81 6.17
N ASP A 41 -7.03 -0.19 6.92
CA ASP A 41 -7.07 -1.59 6.52
C ASP A 41 -8.51 -2.15 6.44
N SER A 42 -9.44 -1.59 7.21
CA SER A 42 -10.81 -2.08 7.28
C SER A 42 -11.64 -1.71 6.05
N TYR A 43 -12.51 -2.63 5.62
CA TYR A 43 -13.56 -2.37 4.63
C TYR A 43 -14.68 -1.47 5.16
N VAL A 44 -14.80 -1.31 6.49
CA VAL A 44 -15.84 -0.48 7.11
C VAL A 44 -15.67 0.98 6.71
N ILE A 45 -16.76 1.60 6.26
CA ILE A 45 -16.82 3.02 5.91
C ILE A 45 -17.16 3.83 7.16
N ASN A 46 -16.43 4.92 7.40
CA ASN A 46 -16.74 5.81 8.52
C ASN A 46 -17.91 6.73 8.15
N GLU A 47 -19.09 6.48 8.72
CA GLU A 47 -20.34 7.22 8.44
C GLU A 47 -20.19 8.73 8.70
N ALA A 48 -19.65 9.12 9.85
CA ALA A 48 -19.47 10.54 10.18
C ALA A 48 -18.56 11.28 9.17
N ALA A 49 -17.55 10.60 8.62
CA ALA A 49 -16.68 11.16 7.59
C ALA A 49 -17.35 11.15 6.20
N LEU A 50 -18.14 10.11 5.89
CA LEU A 50 -18.93 10.02 4.66
C LEU A 50 -19.99 11.13 4.58
N ASP A 51 -20.71 11.37 5.68
CA ASP A 51 -21.73 12.42 5.79
C ASP A 51 -21.11 13.81 5.66
N TRP A 52 -19.91 13.99 6.23
CA TRP A 52 -19.22 15.27 6.22
C TRP A 52 -18.70 15.68 4.84
N CYS A 53 -18.28 14.72 4.01
CA CYS A 53 -17.59 14.97 2.74
C CYS A 53 -18.54 15.01 1.53
N ASP A 54 -18.04 15.59 0.43
CA ASP A 54 -18.68 15.53 -0.88
C ASP A 54 -18.22 14.26 -1.63
N VAL A 55 -16.95 13.89 -1.47
CA VAL A 55 -16.35 12.67 -2.06
C VAL A 55 -15.48 11.93 -1.04
N TYR A 56 -15.64 10.61 -1.01
CA TYR A 56 -14.95 9.70 -0.10
C TYR A 56 -14.09 8.69 -0.86
N GLY A 57 -12.78 8.91 -0.91
CA GLY A 57 -11.82 7.94 -1.44
C GLY A 57 -11.54 6.84 -0.44
N LYS A 58 -11.68 5.58 -0.82
CA LYS A 58 -11.33 4.42 0.02
C LYS A 58 -10.45 3.44 -0.72
N ILE A 59 -9.34 3.03 -0.08
CA ILE A 59 -8.44 2.03 -0.66
C ILE A 59 -9.01 0.61 -0.57
N ASN A 60 -9.74 0.29 0.50
CA ASN A 60 -10.24 -1.05 0.79
C ASN A 60 -11.77 -1.07 0.72
N ILE A 61 -12.32 -1.41 -0.44
CA ILE A 61 -13.76 -1.62 -0.62
C ILE A 61 -13.98 -3.09 -0.91
N ASN A 62 -14.79 -3.75 -0.09
CA ASN A 62 -15.19 -5.13 -0.32
C ASN A 62 -16.66 -5.11 -0.75
N ASP A 63 -16.97 -5.52 -1.99
CA ASP A 63 -18.32 -5.39 -2.52
C ASP A 63 -19.35 -6.26 -1.81
N GLU A 64 -18.93 -7.37 -1.20
CA GLU A 64 -19.80 -8.24 -0.41
C GLU A 64 -20.12 -7.63 0.96
N LYS A 65 -19.14 -6.96 1.58
CA LYS A 65 -19.26 -6.42 2.96
C LYS A 65 -19.63 -4.94 3.01
N SER A 66 -19.40 -4.17 1.95
CA SER A 66 -19.60 -2.73 1.86
C SER A 66 -19.90 -2.31 0.40
N PRO A 67 -21.05 -2.72 -0.14
CA PRO A 67 -21.40 -2.51 -1.55
C PRO A 67 -21.53 -1.02 -1.87
N LEU A 68 -20.87 -0.58 -2.95
CA LEU A 68 -20.90 0.83 -3.37
C LEU A 68 -22.29 1.33 -3.77
N SER A 69 -23.23 0.44 -4.09
CA SER A 69 -24.63 0.82 -4.37
C SER A 69 -25.26 1.61 -3.23
N ASN A 70 -24.80 1.39 -1.99
CA ASN A 70 -25.31 2.05 -0.80
C ASN A 70 -24.53 3.35 -0.47
N HIS A 71 -23.46 3.63 -1.20
CA HIS A 71 -22.51 4.69 -0.89
C HIS A 71 -22.08 5.48 -2.14
N PRO A 72 -22.98 6.30 -2.72
CA PRO A 72 -22.74 6.98 -4.00
C PRO A 72 -21.57 7.99 -3.97
N LYS A 73 -21.18 8.48 -2.78
CA LYS A 73 -20.02 9.37 -2.60
C LYS A 73 -18.68 8.62 -2.56
N VAL A 74 -18.70 7.28 -2.44
CA VAL A 74 -17.50 6.49 -2.24
C VAL A 74 -16.89 6.11 -3.59
N ILE A 75 -15.59 6.38 -3.72
CA ILE A 75 -14.79 6.07 -4.90
C ILE A 75 -13.64 5.17 -4.48
N ALA A 76 -13.43 4.09 -5.24
CA ALA A 76 -12.25 3.24 -5.09
C ALA A 76 -11.01 3.99 -5.57
N ILE A 77 -10.01 4.10 -4.70
CA ILE A 77 -8.70 4.68 -5.01
C ILE A 77 -7.61 3.61 -4.84
N GLY A 78 -6.48 3.81 -5.49
CA GLY A 78 -5.37 2.86 -5.45
C GLY A 78 -4.74 2.71 -4.04
N PRO A 79 -4.05 1.58 -3.77
CA PRO A 79 -3.38 1.35 -2.50
C PRO A 79 -2.27 2.37 -2.25
N GLY A 80 -2.19 2.86 -1.01
CA GLY A 80 -1.15 3.80 -0.58
C GLY A 80 0.03 3.12 0.12
N PHE A 81 1.17 3.83 0.17
CA PHE A 81 2.35 3.41 0.94
C PHE A 81 3.08 4.61 1.55
N GLY A 82 3.90 4.34 2.56
CA GLY A 82 4.56 5.38 3.34
C GLY A 82 5.84 5.90 2.69
N ILE A 83 5.83 7.17 2.27
CA ILE A 83 7.02 7.88 1.76
C ILE A 83 7.44 9.02 2.70
N ARG A 84 8.73 9.38 2.67
CA ARG A 84 9.25 10.57 3.34
C ARG A 84 8.99 11.81 2.49
N ILE A 85 8.12 12.68 2.98
CA ILE A 85 7.69 13.91 2.26
C ILE A 85 8.46 15.18 2.66
N TYR A 86 9.17 15.16 3.79
CA TYR A 86 9.92 16.31 4.31
C TYR A 86 11.33 15.91 4.76
N SER A 87 12.25 16.88 4.75
CA SER A 87 13.56 16.72 5.40
C SER A 87 13.39 16.50 6.90
N LYS A 88 14.33 15.79 7.55
CA LYS A 88 14.27 15.47 8.98
C LYS A 88 14.00 16.70 9.87
N PRO A 89 14.69 17.86 9.69
CA PRO A 89 14.43 19.05 10.49
C PRO A 89 13.01 19.61 10.27
N LYS A 90 12.54 19.59 9.02
CA LYS A 90 11.19 20.06 8.69
C LYS A 90 10.12 19.14 9.27
N THR A 91 10.32 17.83 9.27
CA THR A 91 9.41 16.85 9.90
C THR A 91 9.28 17.11 11.39
N LEU A 92 10.40 17.29 12.11
CA LEU A 92 10.37 17.60 13.54
C LEU A 92 9.65 18.92 13.82
N ARG A 93 9.99 19.98 13.08
CA ARG A 93 9.31 21.28 13.21
C ARG A 93 7.80 21.17 12.97
N LEU A 94 7.39 20.44 11.93
CA LEU A 94 5.97 20.24 11.62
C LEU A 94 5.24 19.40 12.66
N ALA A 95 5.90 18.41 13.29
CA ALA A 95 5.31 17.64 14.38
C ALA A 95 4.83 18.57 15.51
N PHE A 96 5.69 19.47 15.97
CA PHE A 96 5.35 20.43 17.03
C PHE A 96 4.29 21.46 16.60
N ILE A 97 4.43 22.04 15.40
CA ILE A 97 3.48 23.04 14.89
C ILE A 97 2.09 22.43 14.67
N ASN A 98 2.02 21.22 14.12
CA ASN A 98 0.73 20.57 13.86
C ASN A 98 0.10 20.07 15.17
N PHE A 99 0.92 19.60 16.12
CA PHE A 99 0.43 19.27 17.46
C PHE A 99 -0.21 20.47 18.15
N SER A 100 0.46 21.63 18.19
CA SER A 100 -0.11 22.84 18.83
C SER A 100 -1.39 23.32 18.14
N LYS A 101 -1.55 23.10 16.83
CA LYS A 101 -2.79 23.41 16.10
C LYS A 101 -3.91 22.40 16.31
N ALA A 102 -3.60 21.18 16.76
CA ALA A 102 -4.56 20.08 16.84
C ALA A 102 -4.72 19.47 18.24
N TRP A 103 -3.96 19.90 19.24
CA TRP A 103 -3.79 19.20 20.53
C TRP A 103 -5.11 18.83 21.23
N ARG A 104 -6.14 19.68 21.15
CA ARG A 104 -7.48 19.41 21.70
C ARG A 104 -8.21 18.23 21.04
N ARG A 105 -7.78 17.85 19.85
CA ARG A 105 -8.33 16.77 19.02
C ARG A 105 -7.37 15.58 18.90
N VAL A 106 -6.27 15.57 19.65
CA VAL A 106 -5.29 14.48 19.66
C VAL A 106 -5.52 13.66 20.93
N PRO A 107 -6.30 12.56 20.87
CA PRO A 107 -6.55 11.73 22.05
C PRO A 107 -5.27 11.02 22.50
N ASP A 108 -4.49 10.50 21.56
CA ASP A 108 -3.22 9.82 21.84
C ASP A 108 -2.03 10.65 21.33
N LYS A 109 -1.38 11.35 22.25
CA LYS A 109 -0.19 12.16 21.97
C LYS A 109 1.00 11.30 21.56
N ARG A 110 1.17 10.13 22.18
CA ARG A 110 2.29 9.22 21.88
C ARG A 110 2.16 8.74 20.44
N ARG A 111 0.96 8.32 20.03
CA ARG A 111 0.67 7.90 18.66
C ARG A 111 0.91 9.01 17.66
N PHE A 112 0.43 10.22 17.95
CA PHE A 112 0.63 11.38 17.07
C PHE A 112 2.11 11.59 16.75
N PHE A 113 2.99 11.60 17.75
CA PHE A 113 4.43 11.75 17.51
C PHE A 113 5.08 10.50 16.90
N ALA A 114 4.56 9.29 17.20
CA ALA A 114 5.04 8.05 16.60
C ALA A 114 4.85 8.04 15.07
N ASP A 115 3.78 8.64 14.54
CA ASP A 115 3.55 8.74 13.10
C ASP A 115 4.60 9.66 12.42
N TYR A 116 4.98 10.79 13.05
CA TYR A 116 6.10 11.62 12.58
C TYR A 116 7.45 10.92 12.68
N TYR A 117 7.65 10.13 13.74
CA TYR A 117 8.86 9.32 13.88
C TYR A 117 8.94 8.24 12.79
N GLY A 118 7.81 7.62 12.44
CA GLY A 118 7.70 6.69 11.31
C GLY A 118 8.14 7.33 9.99
N GLN A 119 7.71 8.57 9.73
CA GLN A 119 8.12 9.36 8.56
C GLN A 119 9.65 9.54 8.45
N LEU A 120 10.37 9.66 9.58
CA LEU A 120 11.83 9.80 9.58
C LEU A 120 12.57 8.54 9.11
N LYS A 121 11.91 7.37 9.17
CA LYS A 121 12.46 6.06 8.77
C LYS A 121 12.12 5.68 7.33
N ARG A 122 11.22 6.41 6.66
CA ARG A 122 10.81 6.14 5.28
C ARG A 122 11.82 6.72 4.28
N GLN A 123 11.82 6.12 3.09
CA GLN A 123 12.54 6.66 1.94
C GLN A 123 11.68 7.63 1.14
N GLY A 124 12.32 8.49 0.35
CA GLY A 124 11.63 9.40 -0.56
C GLY A 124 11.03 8.67 -1.76
N MET A 125 10.30 9.40 -2.60
CA MET A 125 9.64 8.84 -3.78
C MET A 125 10.64 8.29 -4.82
N ASP A 126 11.87 8.84 -4.84
CA ASP A 126 13.01 8.39 -5.65
C ASP A 126 13.33 6.90 -5.43
N TYR A 127 13.16 6.40 -4.20
CA TYR A 127 13.37 4.98 -3.90
C TYR A 127 12.31 4.05 -4.48
N TYR A 128 11.18 4.56 -4.97
CA TYR A 128 10.09 3.76 -5.53
C TYR A 128 10.00 3.87 -7.05
N GLN A 129 10.91 4.62 -7.69
CA GLN A 129 11.00 4.65 -9.14
C GLN A 129 11.32 3.26 -9.70
N LYS A 130 10.75 2.97 -10.87
CA LYS A 130 11.01 1.76 -11.63
C LYS A 130 12.51 1.55 -11.86
N SER A 131 12.96 0.30 -11.73
CA SER A 131 14.34 -0.10 -11.94
C SER A 131 14.41 -1.47 -12.61
N THR A 132 15.52 -1.77 -13.27
CA THR A 132 15.77 -3.08 -13.88
C THR A 132 15.86 -4.16 -12.82
N SER A 133 15.12 -5.25 -13.03
CA SER A 133 15.14 -6.45 -12.20
C SER A 133 16.31 -7.36 -12.59
N LYS A 134 16.92 -8.03 -11.62
CA LYS A 134 17.77 -9.20 -11.90
C LYS A 134 16.87 -10.40 -12.18
N LYS A 135 17.26 -11.28 -13.09
CA LYS A 135 16.47 -12.49 -13.41
C LYS A 135 16.71 -13.64 -12.43
N ASP A 136 17.85 -13.62 -11.74
CA ASP A 136 18.41 -14.68 -10.92
C ASP A 136 18.40 -14.34 -9.42
N TYR A 137 17.58 -13.38 -9.00
CA TYR A 137 17.47 -12.99 -7.59
C TYR A 137 16.01 -12.73 -7.21
N ILE A 138 15.58 -13.23 -6.06
CA ILE A 138 14.26 -12.96 -5.47
C ILE A 138 14.45 -12.65 -3.99
N PHE A 139 13.80 -11.59 -3.52
CA PHE A 139 13.72 -11.25 -2.11
C PHE A 139 12.28 -11.23 -1.60
N PHE A 140 12.07 -11.75 -0.39
CA PHE A 140 10.78 -11.69 0.30
C PHE A 140 10.94 -11.41 1.80
N ALA A 141 10.07 -10.57 2.36
CA ALA A 141 10.02 -10.33 3.80
C ALA A 141 8.57 -10.10 4.27
N GLY A 142 7.90 -11.10 4.84
CA GLY A 142 6.49 -11.01 5.25
C GLY A 142 6.29 -11.08 6.76
N ALA A 143 5.26 -10.45 7.32
CA ALA A 143 4.87 -10.71 8.71
C ALA A 143 3.95 -11.94 8.79
N LEU A 144 3.99 -12.66 9.91
CA LEU A 144 2.95 -13.63 10.28
C LEU A 144 1.82 -12.92 11.02
N TRP A 145 0.58 -13.38 10.82
CA TRP A 145 -0.60 -12.83 11.48
C TRP A 145 -1.42 -13.92 12.17
N LYS A 146 -1.73 -13.72 13.46
CA LYS A 146 -2.38 -14.75 14.29
C LYS A 146 -3.77 -15.14 13.78
N LYS A 147 -4.49 -14.22 13.12
CA LYS A 147 -5.85 -14.42 12.62
C LYS A 147 -5.93 -14.68 11.12
N GLU A 148 -4.84 -14.49 10.37
CA GLU A 148 -4.83 -14.59 8.91
C GLU A 148 -4.09 -15.85 8.46
N HIS A 149 -4.65 -17.01 8.81
CA HIS A 149 -4.03 -18.32 8.53
C HIS A 149 -3.80 -18.55 7.04
N GLU A 150 -4.77 -18.16 6.20
CA GLU A 150 -4.67 -18.25 4.75
C GLU A 150 -3.50 -17.41 4.21
N THR A 151 -3.40 -16.16 4.63
CA THR A 151 -2.28 -15.27 4.27
C THR A 151 -0.93 -15.84 4.70
N ASN A 152 -0.83 -16.43 5.90
CA ASN A 152 0.40 -17.08 6.34
C ASN A 152 0.73 -18.30 5.47
N ARG A 153 -0.27 -19.12 5.14
CA ARG A 153 -0.12 -20.29 4.25
C ARG A 153 0.39 -19.88 2.87
N PHE A 154 -0.24 -18.90 2.22
CA PHE A 154 0.20 -18.40 0.91
C PHE A 154 1.64 -17.90 0.94
N ARG A 155 2.02 -17.15 1.99
CA ARG A 155 3.39 -16.66 2.14
C ARG A 155 4.39 -17.78 2.38
N ALA A 156 4.01 -18.80 3.15
CA ALA A 156 4.85 -19.97 3.38
C ALA A 156 5.07 -20.77 2.10
N ASN A 157 3.99 -21.01 1.34
CA ASN A 157 4.05 -21.65 0.03
C ASN A 157 4.97 -20.85 -0.93
N TYR A 158 4.84 -19.52 -0.95
CA TYR A 158 5.74 -18.69 -1.75
C TYR A 158 7.21 -18.81 -1.35
N ILE A 159 7.53 -18.82 -0.04
CA ILE A 159 8.91 -19.00 0.44
C ILE A 159 9.44 -20.38 0.03
N ARG A 160 8.64 -21.45 0.17
CA ARG A 160 9.02 -22.81 -0.23
C ARG A 160 9.25 -22.92 -1.74
N ALA A 161 8.34 -22.37 -2.54
CA ALA A 161 8.47 -22.31 -3.99
C ALA A 161 9.75 -21.56 -4.41
N CYS A 162 10.05 -20.42 -3.79
CA CYS A 162 11.30 -19.69 -4.06
C CYS A 162 12.54 -20.53 -3.72
N LYS A 163 12.54 -21.23 -2.57
CA LYS A 163 13.65 -22.12 -2.17
C LYS A 163 13.84 -23.31 -3.12
N ARG A 164 12.80 -23.73 -3.85
CA ARG A 164 12.85 -24.82 -4.84
C ARG A 164 13.44 -24.39 -6.19
N LEU A 165 13.42 -23.11 -6.53
CA LEU A 165 13.92 -22.61 -7.83
C LEU A 165 15.42 -22.90 -7.99
N LYS A 166 15.80 -23.37 -9.17
CA LYS A 166 17.20 -23.59 -9.53
C LYS A 166 17.74 -22.39 -10.31
N GLY A 167 18.97 -22.00 -10.02
CA GLY A 167 19.62 -20.87 -10.71
C GLY A 167 19.09 -19.49 -10.33
N VAL A 168 18.29 -19.40 -9.26
CA VAL A 168 17.77 -18.15 -8.70
C VAL A 168 18.16 -18.09 -7.23
N GLU A 169 18.88 -17.05 -6.83
CA GLU A 169 19.19 -16.77 -5.44
C GLU A 169 17.93 -16.26 -4.73
N PHE A 170 17.47 -16.98 -3.71
CA PHE A 170 16.39 -16.54 -2.85
C PHE A 170 16.92 -16.01 -1.52
N GLU A 171 16.50 -14.80 -1.15
CA GLU A 171 16.75 -14.21 0.15
C GLU A 171 15.44 -13.87 0.88
N GLY A 172 15.34 -14.29 2.14
CA GLY A 172 14.36 -13.79 3.09
C GLY A 172 13.34 -14.82 3.55
N GLY A 173 12.17 -14.36 3.99
CA GLY A 173 11.19 -15.18 4.69
C GLY A 173 10.24 -14.38 5.57
N PHE A 174 9.75 -15.00 6.65
CA PHE A 174 8.98 -14.29 7.65
C PHE A 174 9.87 -13.39 8.51
N ALA A 175 9.38 -12.20 8.83
CA ALA A 175 10.04 -11.29 9.76
C ALA A 175 9.98 -11.88 11.17
N PRO A 176 11.08 -11.86 11.94
CA PRO A 176 11.12 -12.44 13.27
C PRO A 176 10.16 -11.71 14.21
N ARG A 177 9.42 -12.48 15.02
CA ARG A 177 8.46 -11.97 16.01
C ARG A 177 9.08 -12.04 17.40
N SER A 178 8.95 -10.94 18.15
CA SER A 178 9.46 -10.89 19.54
C SER A 178 8.76 -11.83 20.51
N ARG A 179 7.52 -12.24 20.21
CA ARG A 179 6.71 -13.13 21.07
C ARG A 179 6.71 -14.60 20.63
N ASN A 180 7.23 -14.90 19.43
CA ASN A 180 7.18 -16.22 18.79
C ASN A 180 5.88 -17.00 19.04
N ASP A 181 4.73 -16.35 18.82
CA ASP A 181 3.40 -16.81 19.22
C ASP A 181 2.60 -17.48 18.09
N ILE A 182 3.29 -17.92 17.03
CA ILE A 182 2.73 -18.61 15.86
C ILE A 182 3.76 -19.67 15.43
N ASP A 183 3.46 -20.93 15.73
CA ASP A 183 4.36 -22.06 15.51
C ASP A 183 4.28 -22.61 14.07
N GLY A 184 5.30 -23.36 13.64
CA GLY A 184 5.32 -24.12 12.38
C GLY A 184 5.87 -23.35 11.18
N PHE A 185 6.46 -22.17 11.42
CA PHE A 185 7.07 -21.33 10.39
C PHE A 185 8.53 -20.98 10.70
N GLU A 186 9.14 -21.65 11.67
CA GLU A 186 10.49 -21.37 12.17
C GLU A 186 11.54 -21.47 11.06
N GLU A 187 11.50 -22.54 10.26
CA GLU A 187 12.41 -22.76 9.12
C GLU A 187 12.22 -21.77 7.95
N LEU A 188 11.10 -21.04 7.97
CA LEU A 188 10.75 -20.03 6.97
C LEU A 188 10.96 -18.61 7.51
N THR A 189 11.43 -18.45 8.74
CA THR A 189 11.61 -17.17 9.41
C THR A 189 13.06 -16.70 9.30
N MET A 190 13.25 -15.42 9.01
CA MET A 190 14.57 -14.80 8.96
C MET A 190 15.12 -14.55 10.36
N ASP A 191 16.44 -14.62 10.52
CA ASP A 191 17.12 -14.34 11.80
C ASP A 191 16.91 -12.90 12.31
N ARG A 192 16.75 -11.95 11.39
CA ARG A 192 16.64 -10.53 11.69
C ARG A 192 15.74 -9.78 10.74
N ASN A 193 15.19 -8.68 11.24
CA ASN A 193 14.46 -7.73 10.42
C ASN A 193 15.41 -7.04 9.43
N VAL A 194 14.91 -6.80 8.21
CA VAL A 194 15.65 -6.09 7.17
C VAL A 194 15.38 -4.59 7.29
N PRO A 195 16.42 -3.72 7.34
CA PRO A 195 16.21 -2.27 7.34
C PRO A 195 15.46 -1.78 6.10
N MET A 196 14.60 -0.78 6.25
CA MET A 196 13.72 -0.28 5.18
C MET A 196 14.46 0.06 3.87
N ALA A 197 15.63 0.70 3.95
CA ALA A 197 16.42 1.02 2.76
C ALA A 197 16.89 -0.25 2.04
N SER A 198 17.43 -1.21 2.78
CA SER A 198 17.88 -2.50 2.25
C SER A 198 16.71 -3.31 1.69
N TYR A 199 15.55 -3.29 2.35
CA TYR A 199 14.32 -3.92 1.86
C TYR A 199 13.94 -3.40 0.47
N LEU A 200 13.91 -2.08 0.27
CA LEU A 200 13.56 -1.49 -1.04
C LEU A 200 14.61 -1.81 -2.12
N LEU A 201 15.90 -1.78 -1.79
CA LEU A 201 16.96 -2.14 -2.74
C LEU A 201 16.86 -3.61 -3.19
N LYS A 202 16.53 -4.52 -2.27
CA LYS A 202 16.36 -5.95 -2.57
C LYS A 202 15.09 -6.20 -3.39
N LEU A 203 13.98 -5.52 -3.07
CA LEU A 203 12.78 -5.58 -3.90
C LEU A 203 13.04 -5.07 -5.33
N LYS A 204 13.78 -3.96 -5.46
CA LYS A 204 14.18 -3.43 -6.77
C LYS A 204 14.97 -4.44 -7.58
N ALA A 205 15.92 -5.13 -6.94
CA ALA A 205 16.72 -6.16 -7.58
C ALA A 205 15.94 -7.44 -7.93
N SER A 206 14.84 -7.74 -7.23
CA SER A 206 14.13 -9.02 -7.37
C SER A 206 13.50 -9.20 -8.76
N ALA A 207 13.58 -10.39 -9.34
CA ALA A 207 12.91 -10.75 -10.60
C ALA A 207 11.39 -10.60 -10.48
N THR A 208 10.85 -10.95 -9.32
CA THR A 208 9.41 -10.93 -9.06
C THR A 208 9.15 -10.65 -7.58
N VAL A 209 7.94 -10.23 -7.29
CA VAL A 209 7.43 -9.94 -5.94
C VAL A 209 6.13 -10.67 -5.69
N PHE A 210 5.78 -10.88 -4.42
CA PHE A 210 4.56 -11.61 -4.03
C PHE A 210 3.57 -10.74 -3.29
N ASN A 211 2.35 -10.68 -3.81
CA ASN A 211 1.23 -10.01 -3.16
C ASN A 211 0.18 -10.99 -2.65
N THR A 212 -0.28 -10.74 -1.43
CA THR A 212 -1.36 -11.45 -0.75
C THR A 212 -2.22 -10.40 -0.04
N PRO A 213 -3.56 -10.60 0.07
CA PRO A 213 -4.35 -9.88 1.05
C PRO A 213 -3.74 -10.00 2.45
N VAL A 214 -4.00 -9.02 3.32
CA VAL A 214 -3.40 -9.00 4.66
C VAL A 214 -4.48 -9.08 5.74
N ILE A 215 -4.49 -8.15 6.70
CA ILE A 215 -5.48 -8.13 7.77
C ILE A 215 -6.81 -7.68 7.19
N LEU A 216 -7.91 -8.36 7.53
CA LEU A 216 -9.25 -8.02 7.03
C LEU A 216 -9.34 -8.00 5.50
N ASP A 217 -8.59 -8.87 4.82
CA ASP A 217 -8.50 -8.93 3.36
C ASP A 217 -7.99 -7.63 2.70
N CYS A 218 -7.31 -6.75 3.45
CA CYS A 218 -6.88 -5.45 2.95
C CYS A 218 -5.81 -5.53 1.84
N HIS A 219 -5.76 -4.50 0.99
CA HIS A 219 -4.60 -4.21 0.17
C HIS A 219 -3.44 -3.85 1.08
N GLY A 220 -2.45 -4.75 1.18
CA GLY A 220 -1.23 -4.45 1.90
C GLY A 220 -0.48 -3.28 1.25
N TRP A 221 0.12 -2.41 2.06
CA TRP A 221 0.93 -1.28 1.59
C TRP A 221 1.99 -1.64 0.53
N LYS A 222 2.50 -2.88 0.54
CA LYS A 222 3.44 -3.39 -0.46
C LYS A 222 2.88 -3.41 -1.88
N LEU A 223 1.56 -3.60 -2.05
CA LEU A 223 0.92 -3.62 -3.37
C LEU A 223 1.19 -2.30 -4.11
N GLY A 224 1.03 -1.17 -3.42
CA GLY A 224 1.35 0.14 -3.97
C GLY A 224 2.85 0.33 -4.24
N GLU A 225 3.73 -0.22 -3.38
CA GLU A 225 5.19 -0.18 -3.62
C GLU A 225 5.58 -0.95 -4.89
N PHE A 226 5.02 -2.16 -5.07
CA PHE A 226 5.28 -3.02 -6.23
C PHE A 226 4.80 -2.38 -7.54
N MET A 227 3.61 -1.79 -7.51
CA MET A 227 3.03 -1.03 -8.62
C MET A 227 3.93 0.17 -9.00
N ALA A 228 4.32 0.98 -8.02
CA ALA A 228 5.18 2.14 -8.24
C ALA A 228 6.54 1.76 -8.86
N MET A 229 7.16 0.69 -8.34
CA MET A 229 8.44 0.17 -8.84
C MET A 229 8.31 -0.63 -10.15
N GLY A 230 7.10 -0.88 -10.64
CA GLY A 230 6.87 -1.67 -11.85
C GLY A 230 7.36 -3.10 -11.73
N LYS A 231 7.18 -3.76 -10.57
CA LYS A 231 7.68 -5.12 -10.34
C LYS A 231 6.72 -6.16 -10.91
N ALA A 232 7.24 -7.15 -11.63
CA ALA A 232 6.46 -8.33 -11.98
C ALA A 232 5.98 -9.01 -10.70
N MET A 233 4.68 -9.27 -10.60
CA MET A 233 4.06 -9.66 -9.36
C MET A 233 3.31 -10.98 -9.53
N VAL A 234 3.63 -11.95 -8.68
CA VAL A 234 2.77 -13.10 -8.41
C VAL A 234 1.75 -12.66 -7.36
N ALA A 235 0.46 -12.84 -7.63
CA ALA A 235 -0.60 -12.36 -6.75
C ALA A 235 -1.64 -13.44 -6.48
N THR A 236 -1.98 -13.66 -5.21
CA THR A 236 -3.20 -14.39 -4.85
C THR A 236 -4.44 -13.51 -5.08
N PRO A 237 -5.68 -14.05 -5.02
CA PRO A 237 -6.88 -13.28 -5.34
C PRO A 237 -6.99 -11.99 -4.53
N ILE A 238 -7.12 -10.86 -5.23
CA ILE A 238 -7.31 -9.54 -4.64
C ILE A 238 -8.81 -9.36 -4.37
N LYS A 239 -9.19 -9.36 -3.09
CA LYS A 239 -10.60 -9.35 -2.66
C LYS A 239 -11.23 -7.95 -2.67
N ASN A 240 -10.44 -6.91 -2.44
CA ASN A 240 -10.92 -5.54 -2.41
C ASN A 240 -10.86 -4.89 -3.79
N ARG A 241 -11.82 -4.04 -4.09
CA ARG A 241 -11.91 -3.29 -5.35
C ARG A 241 -10.68 -2.39 -5.51
N LEU A 242 -10.14 -2.39 -6.72
CA LEU A 242 -9.20 -1.41 -7.24
C LEU A 242 -9.92 -0.47 -8.20
N PRO A 243 -9.37 0.71 -8.54
CA PRO A 243 -9.99 1.61 -9.53
C PRO A 243 -10.33 0.90 -10.84
N VAL A 244 -9.44 0.02 -11.31
CA VAL A 244 -9.65 -0.91 -12.41
C VAL A 244 -9.13 -2.29 -11.99
N ALA A 245 -9.80 -3.37 -12.37
CA ALA A 245 -9.37 -4.72 -12.01
C ALA A 245 -8.00 -5.05 -12.64
N LEU A 246 -7.15 -5.79 -11.92
CA LEU A 246 -5.91 -6.31 -12.49
C LEU A 246 -6.18 -7.60 -13.26
N GLU A 247 -5.55 -7.73 -14.43
CA GLU A 247 -5.73 -8.88 -15.30
C GLU A 247 -4.50 -9.83 -15.26
N HIS A 248 -4.77 -11.13 -15.17
CA HIS A 248 -3.74 -12.18 -15.25
C HIS A 248 -3.05 -12.15 -16.62
N GLY A 249 -1.71 -12.24 -16.64
CA GLY A 249 -0.90 -12.21 -17.86
C GLY A 249 -0.78 -10.83 -18.52
N VAL A 250 -1.40 -9.81 -17.93
CA VAL A 250 -1.34 -8.41 -18.36
C VAL A 250 -0.69 -7.56 -17.27
N ASN A 251 -1.32 -7.40 -16.10
CA ASN A 251 -0.78 -6.57 -15.02
C ASN A 251 -0.08 -7.42 -13.95
N VAL A 252 -0.48 -8.68 -13.79
CA VAL A 252 -0.02 -9.58 -12.73
C VAL A 252 0.03 -11.02 -13.23
N HIS A 253 0.78 -11.89 -12.54
CA HIS A 253 0.64 -13.33 -12.65
C HIS A 253 -0.24 -13.81 -11.48
N ALA A 254 -1.55 -13.90 -11.71
CA ALA A 254 -2.48 -14.38 -10.68
C ALA A 254 -2.32 -15.88 -10.42
N VAL A 255 -2.40 -16.29 -9.15
CA VAL A 255 -2.35 -17.68 -8.68
C VAL A 255 -3.42 -17.93 -7.60
N THR A 256 -3.82 -19.18 -7.38
CA THR A 256 -4.72 -19.57 -6.27
C THR A 256 -4.04 -19.49 -4.90
N GLY A 257 -2.71 -19.64 -4.88
CA GLY A 257 -1.88 -19.67 -3.67
C GLY A 257 -1.38 -21.07 -3.28
N GLU A 258 -1.69 -22.08 -4.08
CA GLU A 258 -1.06 -23.39 -4.00
C GLU A 258 0.43 -23.33 -4.41
N GLU A 259 1.26 -24.13 -3.74
CA GLU A 259 2.73 -24.01 -3.85
C GLU A 259 3.24 -24.29 -5.27
N ASP A 260 2.71 -25.32 -5.95
CA ASP A 260 3.16 -25.69 -7.29
C ASP A 260 2.76 -24.65 -8.34
N GLU A 261 1.57 -24.05 -8.24
CA GLU A 261 1.16 -22.96 -9.12
C GLU A 261 2.02 -21.71 -8.90
N ILE A 262 2.37 -21.40 -7.64
CA ILE A 262 3.32 -20.34 -7.33
C ILE A 262 4.69 -20.66 -7.95
N PHE A 263 5.17 -21.91 -7.83
CA PHE A 263 6.45 -22.34 -8.39
C PHE A 263 6.48 -22.18 -9.92
N GLU A 264 5.45 -22.62 -10.64
CA GLU A 264 5.31 -22.44 -12.08
C GLU A 264 5.30 -20.96 -12.49
N ALA A 265 4.58 -20.13 -11.74
CA ALA A 265 4.55 -18.68 -11.96
C ALA A 265 5.94 -18.04 -11.78
N LEU A 266 6.67 -18.46 -10.75
CA LEU A 266 8.03 -18.03 -10.47
C LEU A 266 8.98 -18.47 -11.60
N GLU A 267 8.97 -19.75 -11.99
CA GLU A 267 9.81 -20.27 -13.08
C GLU A 267 9.62 -19.48 -14.37
N ARG A 268 8.35 -19.22 -14.74
CA ARG A 268 8.04 -18.43 -15.92
C ARG A 268 8.59 -17.00 -15.83
N LEU A 269 8.38 -16.31 -14.70
CA LEU A 269 8.85 -14.93 -14.53
C LEU A 269 10.39 -14.80 -14.47
N THR A 270 11.08 -15.86 -14.04
CA THR A 270 12.55 -15.87 -14.00
C THR A 270 13.20 -16.35 -15.31
N SER A 271 12.49 -17.14 -16.12
CA SER A 271 13.03 -17.70 -17.38
C SER A 271 12.58 -16.95 -18.64
N ASP A 272 11.40 -16.35 -18.65
CA ASP A 272 10.84 -15.59 -19.77
C ASP A 272 10.94 -14.08 -19.50
N ASP A 273 12.04 -13.49 -19.99
CA ASP A 273 12.33 -12.06 -19.82
C ASP A 273 11.27 -11.18 -20.51
N ALA A 274 10.74 -11.59 -21.66
CA ALA A 274 9.74 -10.82 -22.39
C ALA A 274 8.41 -10.78 -21.63
N TYR A 275 7.98 -11.92 -21.08
CA TYR A 275 6.81 -12.00 -20.23
C TYR A 275 6.99 -11.18 -18.95
N ARG A 276 8.13 -11.31 -18.25
CA ARG A 276 8.42 -10.51 -17.05
C ARG A 276 8.34 -9.01 -17.36
N GLN A 277 9.04 -8.55 -18.39
CA GLN A 277 9.06 -7.14 -18.78
C GLN A 277 7.68 -6.62 -19.18
N LYS A 278 6.87 -7.43 -19.86
CA LYS A 278 5.47 -7.09 -20.16
C LYS A 278 4.70 -6.78 -18.88
N ILE A 279 4.75 -7.67 -17.88
CA ILE A 279 4.07 -7.47 -16.59
C ILE A 279 4.62 -6.22 -15.87
N GLU A 280 5.95 -6.05 -15.82
CA GLU A 280 6.63 -4.89 -15.21
C GLU A 280 6.23 -3.54 -15.84
N ASN A 281 6.09 -3.53 -17.17
CA ASN A 281 5.66 -2.34 -17.92
C ASN A 281 4.19 -2.03 -17.63
N ASN A 282 3.33 -3.04 -17.72
CA ASN A 282 1.89 -2.87 -17.58
C ASN A 282 1.47 -2.50 -16.16
N ILE A 283 2.09 -3.08 -15.13
CA ILE A 283 1.76 -2.74 -13.74
C ILE A 283 2.25 -1.32 -13.37
N HIS A 284 3.36 -0.88 -13.96
CA HIS A 284 3.83 0.49 -13.80
C HIS A 284 2.93 1.50 -14.53
N ALA A 285 2.49 1.18 -15.75
CA ALA A 285 1.51 2.00 -16.47
C ALA A 285 0.20 2.10 -15.67
N TYR A 286 -0.27 0.97 -15.13
CA TYR A 286 -1.42 0.94 -14.23
C TYR A 286 -1.22 1.86 -13.00
N TYR A 287 -0.03 1.87 -12.41
CA TYR A 287 0.30 2.76 -11.30
C TYR A 287 0.16 4.24 -11.70
N GLU A 288 0.78 4.63 -12.81
CA GLU A 288 0.79 5.99 -13.31
C GLU A 288 -0.60 6.48 -13.75
N GLU A 289 -1.48 5.57 -14.16
CA GLU A 289 -2.83 5.88 -14.63
C GLU A 289 -3.88 5.89 -13.50
N TYR A 290 -3.77 4.99 -12.51
CA TYR A 290 -4.85 4.75 -11.54
C TYR A 290 -4.47 4.91 -10.07
N VAL A 291 -3.18 4.79 -9.70
CA VAL A 291 -2.78 4.63 -8.29
C VAL A 291 -1.91 5.76 -7.76
N SER A 292 -1.12 6.42 -8.62
CA SER A 292 -0.16 7.44 -8.20
C SER A 292 -0.82 8.51 -7.31
N PRO A 293 -0.06 9.18 -6.41
CA PRO A 293 -0.62 10.19 -5.52
C PRO A 293 -1.40 11.27 -6.28
N GLN A 294 -0.92 11.66 -7.47
CA GLN A 294 -1.61 12.62 -8.32
C GLN A 294 -2.93 12.02 -8.84
N LYS A 295 -2.90 10.81 -9.42
CA LYS A 295 -4.11 10.16 -9.94
C LYS A 295 -5.16 9.88 -8.89
N SER A 296 -4.75 9.48 -7.68
CA SER A 296 -5.66 9.34 -6.55
C SER A 296 -6.41 10.64 -6.25
N ILE A 297 -5.75 11.80 -6.32
CA ILE A 297 -6.43 13.08 -6.13
C ILE A 297 -7.27 13.46 -7.36
N GLU A 298 -6.77 13.27 -8.58
CA GLU A 298 -7.55 13.52 -9.81
C GLU A 298 -8.88 12.76 -9.83
N LEU A 299 -8.88 11.48 -9.41
CA LEU A 299 -10.09 10.67 -9.28
C LEU A 299 -11.09 11.28 -8.29
N LEU A 300 -10.61 11.78 -7.15
CA LEU A 300 -11.47 12.43 -6.16
C LEU A 300 -12.04 13.75 -6.68
N LEU A 301 -11.22 14.57 -7.34
CA LEU A 301 -11.67 15.82 -7.95
C LEU A 301 -12.75 15.58 -9.01
N LYS A 302 -12.54 14.58 -9.88
CA LYS A 302 -13.54 14.18 -10.87
C LYS A 302 -14.86 13.79 -10.22
N GLY A 303 -14.81 13.08 -9.10
CA GLY A 303 -15.99 12.74 -8.29
C GLY A 303 -16.78 13.95 -7.79
N ALA A 304 -16.12 15.09 -7.62
CA ALA A 304 -16.73 16.37 -7.22
C ALA A 304 -17.05 17.30 -8.41
N GLY A 305 -16.87 16.84 -9.65
CA GLY A 305 -17.01 17.69 -10.85
C GLY A 305 -15.93 18.78 -10.95
N LEU A 306 -14.76 18.54 -10.37
CA LEU A 306 -13.60 19.43 -10.40
C LEU A 306 -12.51 18.86 -11.32
N GLU A 307 -11.73 19.74 -11.93
CA GLU A 307 -10.56 19.39 -12.72
C GLU A 307 -9.27 19.69 -11.94
N TRP A 308 -8.26 18.86 -12.16
CA TRP A 308 -6.92 19.12 -11.67
C TRP A 308 -6.31 20.32 -12.42
N LYS A 309 -5.76 21.27 -11.67
CA LYS A 309 -5.15 22.51 -12.18
C LYS A 309 -3.66 22.55 -11.92
#